data_AF-A0A9W4UJE2-F1
#
_entry.id   AF-A0A9W4UJE2-F1
#
_cell.length_a   1.000
_cell.length_b   1.000
_cell.length_c   1.000
_cell.angle_alpha   90.00
_cell.angle_beta   90.00
_cell.angle_gamma   90.00
#
_symmetry.space_group_name_H-M   'P 1'
#
loop_
_entity.id
_entity.type
_entity.pdbx_description
1 polymer ?
#
loop_
_entity_poly.entity_id
_entity_poly.type
_entity_poly.pdbx_seq_one_letter_code
_entity_poly.pdbx_strand_id
1 'polypeptide(L)'
;MASSTSRCDVATSPKSASTQELERKRARDRKSQKAMRERTKRSLTHLSQQVAQLTEALAGQNREKNELYNRFLAVSEENDHLRIQKAALQLRLLENGKALKTCSSSSMTLPPYESIPLNISPTCLSDQILQTFVESRWEAHTMQTASHIPSYPEKPDLTALFDSRPNRVVDETSSIVGDIVKSYTEIDTLPKKIGVHFIMYNLMKWQVLRTKSAFEAVPEWLRPEPIQLQQRHAAWIDRVPWPRLRIYLIEHGDIKFDEFAAAYSSSFNIEWPYDPDLVIITVTKDTENIIINPIYEEHITKLSNWTVEGVFRAKFPAMAAIVDSYRNTTTDKIVTENIRDPDPLPRYAI
;
A
#
# COMPACT_ATOMS: atom_id res chain seq x y z
N MET A 1 -98.22 -22.56 -34.38
CA MET A 1 -98.55 -21.60 -33.30
C MET A 1 -98.15 -22.26 -31.99
N ALA A 2 -96.93 -22.02 -31.49
CA ALA A 2 -96.51 -20.91 -30.62
C ALA A 2 -96.88 -21.11 -29.13
N SER A 3 -95.83 -21.44 -28.36
CA SER A 3 -95.50 -21.09 -26.96
C SER A 3 -96.46 -21.41 -25.80
N SER A 4 -95.95 -22.14 -24.78
CA SER A 4 -95.43 -21.49 -23.55
C SER A 4 -95.00 -22.54 -22.51
N THR A 5 -93.71 -22.53 -22.18
CA THR A 5 -93.11 -23.20 -21.01
C THR A 5 -93.29 -22.32 -19.76
N SER A 6 -93.90 -22.86 -18.70
CA SER A 6 -93.91 -22.21 -17.38
C SER A 6 -93.25 -23.12 -16.34
N ARG A 7 -92.05 -22.72 -15.90
CA ARG A 7 -91.32 -23.32 -14.77
C ARG A 7 -91.98 -22.89 -13.46
N CYS A 8 -92.22 -23.86 -12.56
CA CYS A 8 -92.53 -23.60 -11.16
C CYS A 8 -91.24 -23.23 -10.41
N ASP A 9 -91.17 -22.00 -9.92
CA ASP A 9 -90.16 -21.56 -8.96
C ASP A 9 -90.56 -22.00 -7.54
N VAL A 10 -89.68 -22.78 -6.90
CA VAL A 10 -89.80 -23.17 -5.49
C VAL A 10 -89.23 -22.05 -4.63
N ALA A 11 -90.11 -21.31 -3.96
CA ALA A 11 -89.76 -20.27 -3.00
C ALA A 11 -89.04 -20.88 -1.78
N THR A 12 -87.74 -20.57 -1.63
CA THR A 12 -86.94 -20.96 -0.46
C THR A 12 -87.10 -19.91 0.64
N SER A 13 -87.43 -20.35 1.86
CA SER A 13 -87.76 -19.48 3.00
C SER A 13 -86.56 -18.63 3.50
N PRO A 14 -86.72 -17.33 3.78
CA PRO A 14 -85.62 -16.39 4.06
C PRO A 14 -84.85 -16.64 5.37
N LYS A 15 -85.45 -17.36 6.33
CA LYS A 15 -84.78 -17.69 7.61
C LYS A 15 -83.70 -18.76 7.48
N SER A 16 -83.85 -19.73 6.58
CA SER A 16 -82.83 -20.80 6.39
C SER A 16 -81.60 -20.30 5.62
N ALA A 17 -81.79 -19.37 4.69
CA ALA A 17 -80.71 -18.73 3.95
C ALA A 17 -79.78 -17.94 4.89
N SER A 18 -80.34 -17.21 5.86
CA SER A 18 -79.59 -16.43 6.85
C SER A 18 -78.75 -17.29 7.82
N THR A 19 -79.29 -18.40 8.31
CA THR A 19 -78.53 -19.35 9.16
C THR A 19 -77.40 -20.02 8.37
N GLN A 20 -77.67 -20.40 7.13
CA GLN A 20 -76.68 -21.04 6.26
C GLN A 20 -75.53 -20.09 5.89
N GLU A 21 -75.82 -18.80 5.72
CA GLU A 21 -74.79 -17.75 5.54
C GLU A 21 -73.93 -17.55 6.79
N LEU A 22 -74.54 -17.58 7.98
CA LEU A 22 -73.84 -17.46 9.26
C LEU A 22 -72.89 -18.64 9.50
N GLU A 23 -73.32 -19.85 9.17
CA GLU A 23 -72.49 -21.06 9.22
C GLU A 23 -71.32 -21.01 8.25
N ARG A 24 -71.55 -20.55 7.01
CA ARG A 24 -70.49 -20.31 6.03
C ARG A 24 -69.49 -19.26 6.51
N LYS A 25 -69.94 -18.19 7.18
CA LYS A 25 -69.06 -17.18 7.76
C LYS A 25 -68.21 -17.78 8.90
N ARG A 26 -68.82 -18.52 9.82
CA ARG A 26 -68.10 -19.23 10.91
C ARG A 26 -67.10 -20.26 10.39
N ALA A 27 -67.44 -20.99 9.33
CA ALA A 27 -66.53 -21.94 8.68
C ALA A 27 -65.33 -21.23 8.04
N ARG A 28 -65.54 -20.10 7.36
CA ARG A 28 -64.47 -19.26 6.79
C ARG A 28 -63.57 -18.68 7.88
N ASP A 29 -64.14 -18.17 8.96
CA ASP A 29 -63.39 -17.62 10.09
C ASP A 29 -62.48 -18.67 10.72
N ARG A 30 -62.99 -19.89 10.97
CA ARG A 30 -62.19 -21.01 11.49
C ARG A 30 -61.04 -21.38 10.55
N LYS A 31 -61.30 -21.41 9.24
CA LYS A 31 -60.25 -21.69 8.24
C LYS A 31 -59.20 -20.58 8.20
N SER A 32 -59.62 -19.31 8.31
CA SER A 32 -58.71 -18.16 8.35
C SER A 32 -57.83 -18.16 9.61
N GLN A 33 -58.42 -18.43 10.79
CA GLN A 33 -57.67 -18.53 12.04
C GLN A 33 -56.69 -19.69 12.02
N LYS A 34 -57.09 -20.85 11.48
CA LYS A 34 -56.17 -21.99 11.31
C LYS A 34 -55.01 -21.62 10.38
N ALA A 35 -55.29 -20.96 9.26
CA ALA A 35 -54.25 -20.49 8.33
C ALA A 35 -53.31 -19.46 8.98
N MET A 36 -53.83 -18.54 9.79
CA MET A 36 -53.03 -17.53 10.52
C MET A 36 -52.14 -18.19 11.57
N ARG A 37 -52.68 -19.15 12.33
CA ARG A 37 -51.91 -19.93 13.32
C ARG A 37 -50.82 -20.75 12.66
N GLU A 38 -51.11 -21.39 11.52
CA GLU A 38 -50.09 -22.14 10.76
C GLU A 38 -48.99 -21.23 10.23
N ARG A 39 -49.32 -20.03 9.72
CA ARG A 39 -48.29 -19.05 9.33
C ARG A 39 -47.45 -18.62 10.52
N THR A 40 -48.09 -18.29 11.64
CA THR A 40 -47.38 -17.89 12.88
C THR A 40 -46.46 -19.00 13.36
N LYS A 41 -46.93 -20.26 13.35
CA LYS A 41 -46.12 -21.43 13.72
C LYS A 41 -44.91 -21.58 12.79
N ARG A 42 -45.10 -21.48 11.47
CA ARG A 42 -44.00 -21.54 10.48
C ARG A 42 -42.98 -20.43 10.70
N SER A 43 -43.43 -19.20 10.93
CA SER A 43 -42.54 -18.08 11.25
C SER A 43 -41.77 -18.32 12.54
N LEU A 44 -42.42 -18.82 13.58
CA LEU A 44 -41.78 -19.10 14.87
C LEU A 44 -40.71 -20.18 14.73
N THR A 45 -41.00 -21.28 14.00
CA THR A 45 -40.02 -22.32 13.71
C THR A 45 -38.83 -21.78 12.90
N HIS A 46 -39.09 -20.96 11.87
CA HIS A 46 -38.05 -20.33 11.07
C HIS A 46 -37.16 -19.41 11.90
N LEU A 47 -37.74 -18.52 12.70
CA LEU A 47 -36.98 -17.63 13.59
C LEU A 47 -36.17 -18.42 14.62
N SER A 48 -36.75 -19.47 15.23
CA SER A 48 -36.02 -20.33 16.17
C SER A 48 -34.82 -21.00 15.50
N GLN A 49 -34.96 -21.46 14.25
CA GLN A 49 -33.87 -22.05 13.49
C GLN A 49 -32.79 -21.02 13.16
N GLN A 50 -33.16 -19.79 12.78
CA GLN A 50 -32.21 -18.71 12.55
C GLN A 50 -31.44 -18.33 13.81
N VAL A 51 -32.12 -18.23 14.96
CA VAL A 51 -31.45 -17.94 16.24
C VAL A 51 -30.47 -19.05 16.60
N ALA A 52 -30.82 -20.32 16.38
CA ALA A 52 -29.91 -21.44 16.62
C ALA A 52 -28.65 -21.35 15.73
N GLN A 53 -28.83 -21.11 14.43
CA GLN A 53 -27.71 -20.97 13.48
C GLN A 53 -26.80 -19.79 13.83
N LEU A 54 -27.37 -18.62 14.16
CA LEU A 54 -26.60 -17.44 14.55
C LEU A 54 -25.84 -17.66 15.86
N THR A 55 -26.46 -18.36 16.82
CA THR A 55 -25.81 -18.68 18.11
C THR A 55 -24.62 -19.60 17.90
N GLU A 56 -24.76 -20.63 17.05
CA GLU A 56 -23.68 -21.55 16.71
C GLU A 56 -22.54 -20.85 15.95
N ALA A 57 -22.88 -20.01 14.97
CA ALA A 57 -21.90 -19.21 14.23
C ALA A 57 -21.10 -18.26 15.15
N LEU A 58 -21.79 -17.59 16.08
CA LEU A 58 -21.17 -16.71 17.07
C LEU A 58 -20.24 -17.49 18.02
N ALA A 59 -20.66 -18.69 18.45
CA ALA A 59 -19.81 -19.57 19.25
C ALA A 59 -18.58 -20.07 18.48
N GLY A 60 -18.71 -20.30 17.17
CA GLY A 60 -17.59 -20.57 16.26
C GLY A 60 -16.59 -19.42 16.22
N GLN A 61 -17.05 -18.21 15.91
CA GLN A 61 -16.18 -17.03 15.84
C GLN A 61 -15.49 -16.70 17.17
N ASN A 62 -16.19 -16.86 18.30
CA ASN A 62 -15.57 -16.66 19.60
C ASN A 62 -14.44 -17.66 19.90
N ARG A 63 -14.57 -18.91 19.44
CA ARG A 63 -13.50 -19.91 19.57
C ARG A 63 -12.29 -19.53 18.72
N GLU A 64 -12.50 -19.19 17.46
CA GLU A 64 -11.43 -18.76 16.55
C GLU A 64 -10.72 -17.49 17.07
N LYS A 65 -11.49 -16.50 17.53
CA LYS A 65 -10.94 -15.29 18.16
C LYS A 65 -10.06 -15.63 19.37
N ASN A 66 -10.51 -16.53 20.24
CA ASN A 66 -9.74 -16.92 21.43
C ASN A 66 -8.46 -17.68 21.05
N GLU A 67 -8.52 -18.55 20.04
CA GLU A 67 -7.32 -19.25 19.53
C GLU A 67 -6.29 -18.27 18.95
N LEU A 68 -6.74 -17.30 18.14
CA LEU A 68 -5.88 -16.24 17.61
C LEU A 68 -5.28 -15.38 18.71
N TYR A 69 -6.07 -15.02 19.72
CA TYR A 69 -5.61 -14.24 20.87
C TYR A 69 -4.53 -14.98 21.66
N ASN A 70 -4.70 -16.29 21.89
CA ASN A 70 -3.70 -17.11 22.57
C ASN A 70 -2.41 -17.24 21.76
N ARG A 71 -2.51 -17.39 20.42
CA ARG A 71 -1.32 -17.39 19.56
C ARG A 71 -0.60 -16.05 19.58
N PHE A 72 -1.35 -14.94 19.55
CA PHE A 72 -0.78 -13.59 19.66
C PHE A 72 -0.01 -13.40 20.97
N LEU A 73 -0.58 -13.83 22.09
CA LEU A 73 0.09 -13.81 23.40
C LEU A 73 1.41 -14.58 23.39
N ALA A 74 1.41 -15.82 22.89
CA ALA A 74 2.62 -16.63 22.82
C ALA A 74 3.72 -15.99 21.95
N VAL A 75 3.35 -15.46 20.78
CA VAL A 75 4.30 -14.76 19.88
C VAL A 75 4.79 -13.45 20.50
N SER A 76 3.94 -12.75 21.27
CA SER A 76 4.33 -11.54 21.99
C SER A 76 5.36 -11.83 23.07
N GLU A 77 5.13 -12.88 23.88
CA GLU A 77 6.08 -13.31 24.92
C GLU A 77 7.42 -13.74 24.32
N GLU A 78 7.41 -14.47 23.19
CA GLU A 78 8.63 -14.86 22.49
C GLU A 78 9.39 -13.63 21.95
N ASN A 79 8.68 -12.66 21.35
CA ASN A 79 9.29 -11.42 20.89
C ASN A 79 9.91 -10.61 22.04
N ASP A 80 9.23 -10.50 23.17
CA ASP A 80 9.76 -9.83 24.36
C ASP A 80 11.00 -10.56 24.89
N HIS A 81 10.97 -11.89 24.90
CA HIS A 81 12.13 -12.67 25.30
C HIS A 81 13.32 -12.46 24.37
N LEU A 82 13.11 -12.49 23.06
CA LEU A 82 14.15 -12.25 22.05
C LEU A 82 14.72 -10.83 22.17
N ARG A 83 13.90 -9.82 22.44
CA ARG A 83 14.36 -8.44 22.70
C ARG A 83 15.26 -8.36 23.93
N ILE A 84 14.88 -9.03 25.03
CA ILE A 84 15.70 -9.10 26.25
C ILE A 84 17.02 -9.81 25.98
N GLN A 85 16.99 -10.95 25.27
CA GLN A 85 18.21 -11.69 24.90
C GLN A 85 19.13 -10.87 24.00
N LYS A 86 18.58 -10.18 23.00
CA LYS A 86 19.31 -9.28 22.10
C LYS A 86 19.97 -8.14 22.88
N ALA A 87 19.25 -7.51 23.80
CA ALA A 87 19.80 -6.46 24.67
C ALA A 87 20.92 -6.99 25.58
N ALA A 88 20.75 -8.18 26.16
CA ALA A 88 21.76 -8.81 27.00
C ALA A 88 23.05 -9.17 26.22
N LEU A 89 22.92 -9.67 24.99
CA LEU A 89 24.05 -9.94 24.11
C LEU A 89 24.78 -8.66 23.71
N GLN A 90 24.05 -7.59 23.39
CA GLN A 90 24.64 -6.28 23.08
C GLN A 90 25.44 -5.71 24.27
N LEU A 91 24.90 -5.81 25.50
CA LEU A 91 25.62 -5.43 26.72
C LEU A 91 26.93 -6.22 26.89
N ARG A 92 26.90 -7.54 26.67
CA ARG A 92 28.09 -8.40 26.76
C ARG A 92 29.12 -8.11 25.68
N LEU A 93 28.69 -7.79 24.47
CA LEU A 93 29.57 -7.37 23.37
C LEU A 93 30.22 -6.01 23.64
N LEU A 94 29.49 -5.05 24.22
CA LEU A 94 30.02 -3.75 24.67
C LEU A 94 31.04 -3.89 25.80
N GLU A 95 30.83 -4.85 26.71
CA GLU A 95 31.75 -5.17 27.80
C GLU A 95 33.05 -5.80 27.28
N ASN A 96 32.96 -6.74 26.33
CA ASN A 96 34.12 -7.32 25.65
C ASN A 96 34.87 -6.31 24.74
N GLY A 97 34.15 -5.35 24.14
CA GLY A 97 34.75 -4.28 23.33
C GLY A 97 35.54 -3.24 24.14
N LYS A 98 35.32 -3.14 25.46
CA LYS A 98 36.15 -2.30 26.35
C LYS A 98 37.51 -2.95 26.65
N ALA A 99 37.62 -4.27 26.61
CA ALA A 99 38.89 -4.98 26.84
C ALA A 99 39.87 -4.88 25.65
N LEU A 100 39.41 -4.44 24.46
CA LEU A 100 40.24 -4.33 23.25
C LEU A 100 40.57 -2.88 22.83
N LYS A 101 40.22 -1.86 23.62
CA LYS A 101 40.49 -0.45 23.31
C LYS A 101 41.76 0.06 23.98
N THR A 102 42.89 -0.49 23.56
CA THR A 102 44.19 0.19 23.61
C THR A 102 44.90 -0.03 22.28
N CYS A 103 44.35 0.49 21.17
CA CYS A 103 45.07 0.77 19.93
C CYS A 103 44.26 1.75 19.06
N SER A 104 44.93 2.85 18.67
CA SER A 104 44.59 3.88 17.69
C SER A 104 43.19 3.86 17.05
N SER A 105 42.37 4.86 17.37
CA SER A 105 41.14 5.19 16.65
C SER A 105 41.45 5.77 15.27
N SER A 106 41.52 4.91 14.25
CA SER A 106 41.17 5.32 12.89
C SER A 106 39.64 5.38 12.82
N SER A 107 39.07 6.55 12.52
CA SER A 107 37.64 6.68 12.29
C SER A 107 37.30 5.90 11.01
N MET A 108 36.83 4.67 11.15
CA MET A 108 36.29 3.92 10.02
C MET A 108 34.96 4.57 9.61
N THR A 109 35.00 5.46 8.63
CA THR A 109 33.81 5.96 7.93
C THR A 109 33.21 4.81 7.14
N LEU A 110 31.96 4.45 7.44
CA LEU A 110 31.23 3.45 6.67
C LEU A 110 31.14 3.88 5.19
N PRO A 111 31.16 2.94 4.24
CA PRO A 111 30.95 3.28 2.84
C PRO A 111 29.53 3.82 2.62
N PRO A 112 29.29 4.64 1.57
CA PRO A 112 27.98 5.24 1.33
C PRO A 112 26.83 4.24 1.21
N TYR A 113 27.10 3.09 0.58
CA TYR A 113 26.09 2.04 0.37
C TYR A 113 25.70 1.27 1.65
N GLU A 114 26.48 1.38 2.73
CA GLU A 114 26.14 0.84 4.07
C GLU A 114 25.55 1.92 5.01
N SER A 115 25.57 3.19 4.59
CA SER A 115 25.15 4.33 5.40
C SER A 115 23.64 4.57 5.27
N ILE A 116 22.85 4.02 6.20
CA ILE A 116 21.39 4.15 6.24
C ILE A 116 20.98 5.44 6.98
N PRO A 117 19.91 6.14 6.54
CA PRO A 117 19.35 7.29 7.25
C PRO A 117 19.06 7.03 8.74
N LEU A 118 19.25 8.05 9.57
CA LEU A 118 18.93 8.01 11.00
C LEU A 118 17.44 8.24 11.23
N ASN A 119 16.61 7.25 10.91
CA ASN A 119 15.17 7.42 11.11
C ASN A 119 14.77 7.33 12.59
N ILE A 120 13.74 8.09 12.98
CA ILE A 120 13.04 7.92 14.27
C ILE A 120 11.99 6.79 14.17
N SER A 121 11.35 6.49 15.30
CA SER A 121 10.21 5.57 15.37
C SER A 121 9.11 5.97 14.37
N PRO A 122 8.34 4.99 13.84
CA PRO A 122 7.35 5.22 12.81
C PRO A 122 6.42 6.40 13.12
N THR A 123 6.27 7.32 12.16
CA THR A 123 5.38 8.49 12.32
C THR A 123 4.07 8.35 11.53
N CYS A 124 3.99 7.38 10.62
CA CYS A 124 2.78 7.02 9.89
C CYS A 124 2.72 5.51 9.63
N LEU A 125 1.59 5.01 9.12
CA LEU A 125 1.41 3.58 8.84
C LEU A 125 2.42 3.06 7.81
N SER A 126 2.72 3.85 6.78
CA SER A 126 3.71 3.46 5.77
C SER A 126 5.13 3.39 6.35
N ASP A 127 5.50 4.26 7.28
CA ASP A 127 6.77 4.15 8.03
C ASP A 127 6.81 2.82 8.79
N GLN A 128 5.73 2.49 9.50
CA GLN A 128 5.66 1.30 10.34
C GLN A 128 5.86 0.03 9.52
N ILE A 129 5.18 -0.08 8.39
CA ILE A 129 5.26 -1.23 7.49
C ILE A 129 6.68 -1.35 6.91
N LEU A 130 7.21 -0.27 6.34
CA LEU A 130 8.51 -0.29 5.65
C LEU A 130 9.68 -0.51 6.61
N GLN A 131 9.72 0.21 7.74
CA GLN A 131 10.78 0.06 8.74
C GLN A 131 10.80 -1.35 9.34
N THR A 132 9.62 -1.88 9.71
CA THR A 132 9.52 -3.23 10.28
C THR A 132 9.97 -4.29 9.27
N PHE A 133 9.61 -4.12 7.99
CA PHE A 133 10.06 -5.02 6.93
C PHE A 133 11.58 -4.96 6.74
N VAL A 134 12.15 -3.75 6.62
CA VAL A 134 13.60 -3.55 6.43
C VAL A 134 14.39 -4.13 7.61
N GLU A 135 13.96 -3.86 8.84
CA GLU A 135 14.59 -4.39 10.06
C GLU A 135 14.55 -5.92 10.09
N SER A 136 13.38 -6.52 9.88
CA SER A 136 13.20 -7.98 9.84
C SER A 136 14.08 -8.64 8.77
N ARG A 137 14.13 -8.08 7.57
CA ARG A 137 14.93 -8.61 6.46
C ARG A 137 16.42 -8.42 6.67
N TRP A 138 16.84 -7.29 7.24
CA TRP A 138 18.24 -7.05 7.59
C TRP A 138 18.72 -8.01 8.70
N GLU A 139 17.90 -8.25 9.72
CA GLU A 139 18.20 -9.24 10.76
C GLU A 139 18.33 -10.65 10.18
N ALA A 140 17.39 -11.06 9.34
CA ALA A 140 17.48 -12.34 8.64
C ALA A 140 18.76 -12.45 7.78
N HIS A 141 19.11 -11.39 7.06
CA HIS A 141 20.30 -11.34 6.21
C HIS A 141 21.61 -11.40 7.01
N THR A 142 21.65 -10.78 8.19
CA THR A 142 22.85 -10.73 9.05
C THR A 142 23.00 -11.94 9.98
N MET A 143 21.90 -12.59 10.36
CA MET A 143 21.91 -13.79 11.22
C MET A 143 22.06 -15.10 10.43
N GLN A 144 21.86 -15.12 9.11
CA GLN A 144 21.98 -16.33 8.29
C GLN A 144 23.43 -16.67 7.88
N THR A 145 23.82 -17.92 8.15
CA THR A 145 25.00 -18.59 7.61
C THR A 145 24.74 -19.02 6.15
N ALA A 146 24.95 -18.13 5.18
CA ALA A 146 25.16 -18.37 3.74
C ALA A 146 24.20 -19.30 2.91
N SER A 147 23.24 -20.01 3.49
CA SER A 147 22.52 -21.08 2.79
C SER A 147 21.18 -20.68 2.17
N HIS A 148 20.65 -19.48 2.46
CA HIS A 148 19.39 -19.04 1.87
C HIS A 148 19.25 -17.50 1.85
N ILE A 149 20.21 -16.80 1.23
CA ILE A 149 20.04 -15.38 0.93
C ILE A 149 18.78 -15.26 0.04
N PRO A 150 17.72 -14.55 0.46
CA PRO A 150 16.55 -14.35 -0.39
C PRO A 150 17.01 -13.67 -1.67
N SER A 151 16.73 -14.30 -2.83
CA SER A 151 16.99 -13.68 -4.12
C SER A 151 16.05 -12.49 -4.26
N TYR A 152 16.58 -11.26 -4.18
CA TYR A 152 15.82 -10.06 -4.51
C TYR A 152 15.84 -9.91 -6.03
N PRO A 153 14.67 -9.83 -6.69
CA PRO A 153 14.61 -9.59 -8.11
C PRO A 153 15.39 -8.34 -8.51
N GLU A 154 15.92 -8.30 -9.73
CA GLU A 154 16.62 -7.12 -10.20
C GLU A 154 15.67 -5.93 -10.35
N LYS A 155 14.46 -6.21 -10.86
CA LYS A 155 13.40 -5.24 -11.14
C LYS A 155 12.14 -5.50 -10.30
N PRO A 156 11.34 -4.46 -10.00
CA PRO A 156 10.06 -4.62 -9.32
C PRO A 156 9.07 -5.43 -10.18
N ASP A 157 8.27 -6.26 -9.51
CA ASP A 157 7.16 -6.99 -10.12
C ASP A 157 5.87 -6.15 -10.02
N LEU A 158 5.45 -5.62 -11.16
CA LEU A 158 4.28 -4.74 -11.24
C LEU A 158 2.96 -5.48 -11.04
N THR A 159 2.95 -6.81 -11.08
CA THR A 159 1.75 -7.60 -10.75
C THR A 159 1.26 -7.28 -9.34
N ALA A 160 2.16 -6.86 -8.43
CA ALA A 160 1.78 -6.35 -7.11
C ALA A 160 0.82 -5.15 -7.14
N LEU A 161 0.82 -4.33 -8.20
CA LEU A 161 -0.06 -3.17 -8.32
C LEU A 161 -1.43 -3.53 -8.91
N PHE A 162 -1.51 -4.57 -9.73
CA PHE A 162 -2.72 -4.94 -10.47
C PHE A 162 -3.45 -6.13 -9.85
N ASP A 163 -2.73 -7.11 -9.30
CA ASP A 163 -3.32 -8.29 -8.67
C ASP A 163 -3.49 -8.08 -7.15
N SER A 164 -4.75 -8.14 -6.73
CA SER A 164 -5.16 -8.04 -5.33
C SER A 164 -5.49 -9.40 -4.70
N ARG A 165 -5.25 -10.51 -5.41
CA ARG A 165 -5.50 -11.85 -4.87
C ARG A 165 -4.50 -12.20 -3.75
N PRO A 166 -4.95 -12.81 -2.65
CA PRO A 166 -4.10 -13.14 -1.51
C PRO A 166 -3.03 -14.21 -1.80
N ASN A 167 -3.20 -15.01 -2.85
CA ASN A 167 -2.26 -16.08 -3.24
C ASN A 167 -1.42 -15.70 -4.48
N ARG A 168 -1.18 -14.41 -4.72
CA ARG A 168 -0.32 -13.96 -5.84
C ARG A 168 1.12 -14.42 -5.59
N VAL A 169 1.80 -14.85 -6.66
CA VAL A 169 3.23 -15.20 -6.61
C VAL A 169 4.00 -13.95 -7.01
N VAL A 170 4.32 -13.11 -6.02
CA VAL A 170 5.07 -11.86 -6.22
C VAL A 170 6.11 -11.75 -5.11
N ASP A 171 7.27 -11.15 -5.40
CA ASP A 171 8.27 -10.91 -4.36
C ASP A 171 7.73 -10.00 -3.25
N GLU A 172 8.20 -10.21 -2.03
CA GLU A 172 7.65 -9.53 -0.86
C GLU A 172 7.87 -8.00 -0.89
N THR A 173 8.96 -7.55 -1.50
CA THR A 173 9.28 -6.11 -1.61
C THR A 173 8.25 -5.43 -2.50
N SER A 174 8.03 -5.99 -3.70
CA SER A 174 7.00 -5.48 -4.61
C SER A 174 5.60 -5.63 -4.00
N SER A 175 5.31 -6.74 -3.32
CA SER A 175 4.03 -6.97 -2.65
C SER A 175 3.70 -5.85 -1.64
N ILE A 176 4.61 -5.56 -0.72
CA ILE A 176 4.43 -4.54 0.31
C ILE A 176 4.30 -3.15 -0.29
N VAL A 177 5.21 -2.80 -1.21
CA VAL A 177 5.19 -1.48 -1.86
C VAL A 177 3.89 -1.31 -2.67
N GLY A 178 3.46 -2.36 -3.38
CA GLY A 178 2.22 -2.37 -4.14
C GLY A 178 0.99 -2.11 -3.27
N ASP A 179 0.90 -2.75 -2.10
CA ASP A 179 -0.22 -2.56 -1.19
C ASP A 179 -0.19 -1.18 -0.52
N ILE A 180 0.99 -0.63 -0.22
CA ILE A 180 1.14 0.77 0.22
C ILE A 180 0.64 1.72 -0.87
N VAL A 181 1.10 1.59 -2.11
CA VAL A 181 0.69 2.47 -3.22
C VAL A 181 -0.82 2.44 -3.43
N LYS A 182 -1.45 1.25 -3.35
CA LYS A 182 -2.92 1.11 -3.45
C LYS A 182 -3.68 1.80 -2.32
N SER A 183 -3.07 1.94 -1.14
CA SER A 183 -3.72 2.59 0.01
C SER A 183 -3.86 4.11 -0.16
N TYR A 184 -3.07 4.73 -1.04
CA TYR A 184 -3.15 6.17 -1.35
C TYR A 184 -3.97 6.40 -2.61
N THR A 185 -5.26 6.67 -2.43
CA THR A 185 -6.21 6.86 -3.55
C THR A 185 -5.94 8.12 -4.38
N GLU A 186 -5.22 9.08 -3.81
CA GLU A 186 -4.80 10.33 -4.45
C GLU A 186 -3.71 10.11 -5.52
N ILE A 187 -3.01 8.97 -5.47
CA ILE A 187 -2.09 8.53 -6.51
C ILE A 187 -2.94 7.90 -7.63
N ASP A 188 -3.55 8.76 -8.43
CA ASP A 188 -4.68 8.43 -9.29
C ASP A 188 -4.30 7.93 -10.69
N THR A 189 -3.14 8.35 -11.23
CA THR A 189 -2.69 7.97 -12.57
C THR A 189 -1.73 6.79 -12.58
N LEU A 190 -1.71 6.03 -13.67
CA LEU A 190 -0.80 4.90 -13.85
C LEU A 190 0.70 5.33 -13.80
N PRO A 191 1.15 6.40 -14.50
CA PRO A 191 2.50 6.90 -14.37
C PRO A 191 2.91 7.17 -12.91
N LYS A 192 2.07 7.87 -12.14
CA LYS A 192 2.35 8.16 -10.72
C LYS A 192 2.50 6.86 -9.91
N LYS A 193 1.57 5.90 -10.06
CA LYS A 193 1.62 4.61 -9.34
C LYS A 193 2.91 3.85 -9.63
N ILE A 194 3.30 3.73 -10.90
CA ILE A 194 4.52 3.04 -11.31
C ILE A 194 5.77 3.77 -10.82
N GLY A 195 5.78 5.10 -10.90
CA GLY A 195 6.89 5.93 -10.41
C GLY A 195 7.10 5.79 -8.91
N VAL A 196 6.03 5.89 -8.10
CA VAL A 196 6.09 5.71 -6.65
C VAL A 196 6.50 4.29 -6.28
N HIS A 197 5.97 3.29 -6.97
CA HIS A 197 6.35 1.89 -6.74
C HIS A 197 7.84 1.66 -7.03
N PHE A 198 8.36 2.17 -8.14
CA PHE A 198 9.77 2.06 -8.51
C PHE A 198 10.70 2.69 -7.47
N ILE A 199 10.42 3.91 -7.00
CA ILE A 199 11.29 4.60 -6.03
C ILE A 199 11.28 3.89 -4.67
N MET A 200 10.10 3.48 -4.20
CA MET A 200 9.96 2.80 -2.91
C MET A 200 10.61 1.42 -2.95
N TYR A 201 10.44 0.67 -4.05
CA TYR A 201 11.08 -0.63 -4.25
C TYR A 201 12.59 -0.52 -4.21
N ASN A 202 13.20 0.36 -5.01
CA ASN A 202 14.66 0.49 -5.08
C ASN A 202 15.25 0.99 -3.77
N LEU A 203 14.62 1.97 -3.12
CA LEU A 203 15.06 2.46 -1.81
C LEU A 203 15.03 1.34 -0.76
N MET A 204 13.92 0.59 -0.68
CA MET A 204 13.76 -0.50 0.29
C MET A 204 14.73 -1.65 0.01
N LYS A 205 14.88 -2.06 -1.26
CA LYS A 205 15.84 -3.09 -1.68
C LYS A 205 17.27 -2.72 -1.27
N TRP A 206 17.68 -1.46 -1.47
CA TRP A 206 18.98 -1.00 -1.01
C TRP A 206 19.11 -1.01 0.52
N GLN A 207 18.12 -0.53 1.26
CA GLN A 207 18.17 -0.49 2.73
C GLN A 207 18.30 -1.89 3.37
N VAL A 208 17.73 -2.90 2.71
CA VAL A 208 17.85 -4.31 3.10
C VAL A 208 19.18 -4.92 2.66
N LEU A 209 19.59 -4.75 1.42
CA LEU A 209 20.78 -5.45 0.91
C LEU A 209 22.09 -4.77 1.33
N ARG A 210 22.09 -3.44 1.40
CA ARG A 210 23.26 -2.59 1.69
C ARG A 210 24.49 -2.94 0.85
N THR A 211 24.25 -3.38 -0.39
CA THR A 211 25.30 -3.65 -1.38
C THR A 211 25.50 -2.46 -2.30
N LYS A 212 26.71 -2.33 -2.86
CA LYS A 212 27.02 -1.30 -3.86
C LYS A 212 26.07 -1.34 -5.06
N SER A 213 25.79 -2.52 -5.60
CA SER A 213 24.88 -2.69 -6.75
C SER A 213 23.45 -2.21 -6.44
N ALA A 214 22.91 -2.56 -5.27
CA ALA A 214 21.58 -2.09 -4.88
C ALA A 214 21.53 -0.57 -4.68
N PHE A 215 22.59 0.01 -4.11
CA PHE A 215 22.72 1.47 -3.96
C PHE A 215 22.82 2.21 -5.30
N GLU A 216 23.55 1.63 -6.26
CA GLU A 216 23.70 2.20 -7.59
C GLU A 216 22.38 2.19 -8.38
N ALA A 217 21.50 1.22 -8.14
CA ALA A 217 20.16 1.16 -8.70
C ALA A 217 19.21 2.23 -8.13
N VAL A 218 19.49 2.79 -6.95
CA VAL A 218 18.73 3.92 -6.40
C VAL A 218 19.06 5.18 -7.21
N PRO A 219 18.05 5.92 -7.73
CA PRO A 219 18.28 7.19 -8.41
C PRO A 219 19.12 8.13 -7.55
N GLU A 220 20.08 8.82 -8.15
CA GLU A 220 21.06 9.62 -7.41
C GLU A 220 20.40 10.65 -6.47
N TRP A 221 19.32 11.29 -6.93
CA TRP A 221 18.54 12.25 -6.15
C TRP A 221 17.75 11.64 -4.97
N LEU A 222 17.59 10.32 -4.93
CA LEU A 222 16.90 9.64 -3.83
C LEU A 222 17.88 9.12 -2.77
N ARG A 223 19.18 9.05 -3.06
CA ARG A 223 20.21 8.60 -2.11
C ARG A 223 20.28 9.55 -0.90
N PRO A 224 20.74 9.09 0.29
CA PRO A 224 20.73 9.93 1.48
C PRO A 224 21.62 11.16 1.37
N GLU A 225 21.09 12.31 1.81
CA GLU A 225 21.86 13.53 2.03
C GLU A 225 22.63 13.45 3.36
N PRO A 226 23.73 14.21 3.52
CA PRO A 226 24.53 14.21 4.75
C PRO A 226 23.70 14.46 6.02
N ILE A 227 22.70 15.34 5.96
CA ILE A 227 21.82 15.64 7.10
C ILE A 227 20.99 14.43 7.52
N GLN A 228 20.59 13.56 6.58
CA GLN A 228 19.83 12.34 6.88
C GLN A 228 20.70 11.30 7.62
N LEU A 229 22.03 11.38 7.50
CA LEU A 229 22.98 10.52 8.21
C LEU A 229 23.44 11.09 9.56
N GLN A 230 23.15 12.37 9.83
CA GLN A 230 23.61 13.09 11.03
C GLN A 230 22.47 13.45 11.99
N GLN A 231 21.29 13.72 11.45
CA GLN A 231 20.12 14.17 12.20
C GLN A 231 18.99 13.14 12.14
N ARG A 232 18.40 12.88 13.30
CA ARG A 232 17.25 11.99 13.42
C ARG A 232 15.99 12.64 12.81
N HIS A 233 15.28 11.93 11.95
CA HIS A 233 14.11 12.44 11.22
C HIS A 233 13.10 11.34 10.86
N ALA A 234 11.90 11.71 10.40
CA ALA A 234 10.85 10.77 10.04
C ALA A 234 11.12 10.05 8.70
N ALA A 235 10.87 8.73 8.63
CA ALA A 235 11.24 7.91 7.47
C ALA A 235 10.45 8.19 6.18
N TRP A 236 9.29 8.85 6.27
CA TRP A 236 8.55 9.27 5.07
C TRP A 236 9.31 10.33 4.26
N ILE A 237 10.18 11.10 4.91
CA ILE A 237 10.98 12.14 4.24
C ILE A 237 11.94 11.51 3.23
N ASP A 238 12.50 10.33 3.53
CA ASP A 238 13.46 9.65 2.65
C ASP A 238 12.90 9.31 1.27
N ARG A 239 11.58 9.20 1.15
CA ARG A 239 10.83 8.87 -0.07
C ARG A 239 10.45 10.08 -0.91
N VAL A 240 10.74 11.29 -0.43
CA VAL A 240 10.47 12.53 -1.17
C VAL A 240 11.57 12.72 -2.24
N PRO A 241 11.22 12.86 -3.54
CA PRO A 241 12.21 12.85 -4.62
C PRO A 241 13.27 13.96 -4.61
N TRP A 242 12.98 15.13 -4.04
CA TRP A 242 13.88 16.27 -4.15
C TRP A 242 14.82 16.39 -2.95
N PRO A 243 16.16 16.27 -3.12
CA PRO A 243 17.13 16.35 -2.02
C PRO A 243 17.00 17.59 -1.14
N ARG A 244 16.93 18.77 -1.76
CA ARG A 244 16.81 20.04 -1.04
C ARG A 244 15.48 20.16 -0.29
N LEU A 245 14.42 19.51 -0.79
CA LEU A 245 13.14 19.46 -0.09
C LEU A 245 13.23 18.55 1.13
N ARG A 246 13.94 17.42 1.03
CA ARG A 246 14.21 16.55 2.19
C ARG A 246 15.01 17.27 3.26
N ILE A 247 16.07 18.00 2.88
CA ILE A 247 16.85 18.84 3.79
C ILE A 247 15.92 19.86 4.48
N TYR A 248 15.12 20.58 3.71
CA TYR A 248 14.17 21.56 4.23
C TYR A 248 13.20 20.95 5.25
N LEU A 249 12.62 19.78 4.96
CA LEU A 249 11.69 19.08 5.86
C LEU A 249 12.36 18.61 7.16
N ILE A 250 13.65 18.27 7.12
CA ILE A 250 14.41 17.87 8.31
C ILE A 250 14.74 19.08 9.19
N GLU A 251 15.07 20.21 8.57
CA GLU A 251 15.29 21.49 9.27
C GLU A 251 13.99 22.05 9.86
N HIS A 252 12.85 21.81 9.21
CA HIS A 252 11.51 22.24 9.63
C HIS A 252 10.69 21.05 10.17
N GLY A 253 11.17 20.46 11.28
CA GLY A 253 10.55 19.27 11.90
C GLY A 253 9.15 19.46 12.50
N ASP A 254 8.59 20.67 12.42
CA ASP A 254 7.21 21.00 12.75
C ASP A 254 6.21 20.47 11.72
N ILE A 255 6.62 20.37 10.44
CA ILE A 255 5.77 19.85 9.36
C ILE A 255 5.57 18.33 9.56
N LYS A 256 4.32 17.92 9.85
CA LYS A 256 3.97 16.50 10.07
C LYS A 256 3.52 15.82 8.79
N PHE A 257 3.60 14.49 8.79
CA PHE A 257 3.22 13.65 7.66
C PHE A 257 1.81 13.97 7.14
N ASP A 258 0.80 14.00 8.02
CA ASP A 258 -0.60 14.21 7.60
C ASP A 258 -0.79 15.55 6.89
N GLU A 259 -0.10 16.59 7.36
CA GLU A 259 -0.19 17.92 6.79
C GLU A 259 0.46 17.99 5.39
N PHE A 260 1.61 17.34 5.25
CA PHE A 260 2.36 17.25 4.00
C PHE A 260 1.64 16.35 2.99
N ALA A 261 1.29 15.13 3.39
CA ALA A 261 0.72 14.08 2.54
C ALA A 261 -0.62 14.50 1.92
N ALA A 262 -1.49 15.17 2.69
CA ALA A 262 -2.79 15.63 2.19
C ALA A 262 -2.66 16.58 0.98
N ALA A 263 -1.64 17.45 0.98
CA ALA A 263 -1.38 18.35 -0.14
C ALA A 263 -0.51 17.68 -1.22
N TYR A 264 0.52 16.94 -0.81
CA TYR A 264 1.52 16.37 -1.71
C TYR A 264 0.95 15.28 -2.60
N SER A 265 0.25 14.29 -2.04
CA SER A 265 -0.19 13.08 -2.75
C SER A 265 -1.12 13.39 -3.94
N SER A 266 -1.93 14.45 -3.84
CA SER A 266 -2.82 14.90 -4.92
C SER A 266 -2.14 15.84 -5.93
N SER A 267 -1.01 16.44 -5.56
CA SER A 267 -0.41 17.55 -6.31
C SER A 267 0.89 17.18 -7.01
N PHE A 268 1.60 16.13 -6.59
CA PHE A 268 2.78 15.71 -7.33
C PHE A 268 2.39 15.10 -8.68
N ASN A 269 3.25 15.28 -9.68
CA ASN A 269 3.04 14.78 -11.02
C ASN A 269 4.37 14.34 -11.64
N ILE A 270 4.28 13.37 -12.56
CA ILE A 270 5.38 12.94 -13.41
C ILE A 270 4.98 13.32 -14.83
N GLU A 271 5.73 14.25 -15.43
CA GLU A 271 5.43 14.79 -16.75
C GLU A 271 5.75 13.79 -17.85
N TRP A 272 4.83 12.87 -18.09
CA TRP A 272 4.91 11.88 -19.16
C TRP A 272 4.18 12.41 -20.41
N PRO A 273 4.88 12.70 -21.53
CA PRO A 273 4.26 13.35 -22.69
C PRO A 273 3.53 12.37 -23.62
N TYR A 274 3.62 11.08 -23.35
CA TYR A 274 2.99 10.02 -24.15
C TYR A 274 1.74 9.47 -23.45
N ASP A 275 1.09 8.52 -24.10
CA ASP A 275 -0.06 7.82 -23.52
C ASP A 275 0.33 7.20 -22.14
N PRO A 276 -0.44 7.45 -21.08
CA PRO A 276 -0.22 6.88 -19.75
C PRO A 276 -0.13 5.36 -19.72
N ASP A 277 -0.75 4.63 -20.65
CA ASP A 277 -0.71 3.17 -20.71
C ASP A 277 0.63 2.64 -21.24
N LEU A 278 1.42 3.48 -21.91
CA LEU A 278 2.74 3.12 -22.44
C LEU A 278 3.83 3.06 -21.36
N VAL A 279 3.51 3.27 -20.08
CA VAL A 279 4.47 3.13 -18.98
C VAL A 279 4.74 1.67 -18.59
N ILE A 280 3.91 0.74 -19.08
CA ILE A 280 4.06 -0.71 -18.87
C ILE A 280 4.13 -1.47 -20.20
N ILE A 281 4.74 -2.65 -20.18
CA ILE A 281 4.77 -3.59 -21.30
C ILE A 281 4.33 -4.95 -20.78
N THR A 282 3.41 -5.60 -21.47
CA THR A 282 3.01 -6.99 -21.18
C THR A 282 3.84 -7.93 -22.03
N VAL A 283 4.59 -8.84 -21.39
CA VAL A 283 5.38 -9.87 -22.07
C VAL A 283 4.58 -11.17 -22.03
N THR A 284 4.17 -11.67 -23.19
CA THR A 284 3.28 -12.85 -23.33
C THR A 284 4.00 -14.18 -23.58
N LYS A 285 5.33 -14.24 -23.40
CA LYS A 285 6.10 -15.39 -23.88
C LYS A 285 5.85 -16.69 -23.11
N ASP A 286 5.58 -16.67 -21.80
CA ASP A 286 5.34 -17.91 -21.00
C ASP A 286 4.50 -17.69 -19.71
N THR A 287 4.47 -16.47 -19.19
CA THR A 287 3.60 -15.98 -18.11
C THR A 287 3.21 -14.56 -18.48
N GLU A 288 1.96 -14.12 -18.26
CA GLU A 288 1.58 -12.71 -18.46
C GLU A 288 2.30 -11.85 -17.41
N ASN A 289 3.55 -11.48 -17.70
CA ASN A 289 4.36 -10.67 -16.82
C ASN A 289 4.31 -9.20 -17.28
N ILE A 290 4.03 -8.31 -16.33
CA ILE A 290 3.93 -6.87 -16.56
C ILE A 290 5.24 -6.23 -16.09
N ILE A 291 5.97 -5.64 -17.02
CA ILE A 291 7.23 -4.94 -16.74
C ILE A 291 7.11 -3.44 -17.00
N ILE A 292 7.97 -2.65 -16.37
CA ILE A 292 8.06 -1.21 -16.66
C ILE A 292 8.60 -1.03 -18.07
N ASN A 293 8.02 -0.12 -18.86
CA ASN A 293 8.59 0.28 -20.14
C ASN A 293 9.99 0.87 -19.90
N PRO A 294 11.07 0.36 -20.52
CA PRO A 294 12.42 0.89 -20.32
C PRO A 294 12.57 2.40 -20.59
N ILE A 295 11.79 2.95 -21.53
CA ILE A 295 11.76 4.39 -21.81
C ILE A 295 11.18 5.15 -20.60
N TYR A 296 10.11 4.63 -20.02
CA TYR A 296 9.51 5.20 -18.82
C TYR A 296 10.41 5.03 -17.60
N GLU A 297 11.09 3.89 -17.46
CA GLU A 297 12.07 3.63 -16.40
C GLU A 297 13.19 4.68 -16.42
N GLU A 298 13.77 4.98 -17.60
CA GLU A 298 14.74 6.07 -17.73
C GLU A 298 14.09 7.43 -17.42
N HIS A 299 12.86 7.66 -17.88
CA HIS A 299 12.14 8.93 -17.67
C HIS A 299 11.93 9.25 -16.19
N ILE A 300 11.51 8.28 -15.37
CA ILE A 300 11.27 8.51 -13.94
C ILE A 300 12.56 8.68 -13.14
N THR A 301 13.72 8.27 -13.65
CA THR A 301 15.02 8.54 -13.01
C THR A 301 15.50 9.98 -13.21
N LYS A 302 14.87 10.77 -14.10
CA LYS A 302 15.22 12.18 -14.33
C LYS A 302 14.34 13.07 -13.44
N LEU A 303 14.95 13.67 -12.41
CA LEU A 303 14.22 14.50 -11.45
C LEU A 303 13.50 15.71 -12.08
N SER A 304 13.98 16.21 -13.22
CA SER A 304 13.33 17.30 -13.98
C SER A 304 11.92 16.95 -14.47
N ASN A 305 11.59 15.66 -14.57
CA ASN A 305 10.28 15.18 -14.99
C ASN A 305 9.29 15.11 -13.81
N TRP A 306 9.74 15.32 -12.58
CA TRP A 306 8.89 15.35 -11.40
C TRP A 306 8.55 16.79 -11.07
N THR A 307 7.28 17.02 -10.74
CA THR A 307 6.79 18.35 -10.37
C THR A 307 5.74 18.26 -9.27
N VAL A 308 5.39 19.40 -8.72
CA VAL A 308 4.23 19.59 -7.84
C VAL A 308 3.34 20.67 -8.46
N GLU A 309 2.04 20.57 -8.29
CA GLU A 309 1.05 21.49 -8.87
C GLU A 309 -0.04 21.86 -7.83
N GLY A 310 -1.07 22.58 -8.26
CA GLY A 310 -2.32 22.74 -7.50
C GLY A 310 -2.18 23.12 -6.02
N VAL A 311 -2.77 22.30 -5.16
CA VAL A 311 -2.95 22.57 -3.72
C VAL A 311 -1.61 22.69 -3.00
N PHE A 312 -0.64 21.84 -3.34
CA PHE A 312 0.68 21.86 -2.70
C PHE A 312 1.39 23.19 -2.92
N ARG A 313 1.33 23.76 -4.13
CA ARG A 313 1.94 25.06 -4.42
C ARG A 313 1.31 26.20 -3.62
N ALA A 314 -0.01 26.19 -3.49
CA ALA A 314 -0.73 27.20 -2.73
C ALA A 314 -0.43 27.12 -1.23
N LYS A 315 -0.36 25.91 -0.68
CA LYS A 315 -0.12 25.67 0.75
C LYS A 315 1.34 25.84 1.16
N PHE A 316 2.27 25.43 0.29
CA PHE A 316 3.70 25.37 0.59
C PHE A 316 4.55 26.05 -0.51
N PRO A 317 4.42 27.37 -0.68
CA PRO A 317 5.10 28.08 -1.77
C PRO A 317 6.63 27.99 -1.71
N ALA A 318 7.22 27.99 -0.51
CA ALA A 318 8.67 27.82 -0.35
C ALA A 318 9.15 26.43 -0.79
N MET A 319 8.41 25.37 -0.45
CA MET A 319 8.72 24.01 -0.88
C MET A 319 8.52 23.84 -2.39
N ALA A 320 7.48 24.43 -2.97
CA ALA A 320 7.27 24.45 -4.40
C ALA A 320 8.42 25.14 -5.16
N ALA A 321 8.92 26.27 -4.65
CA ALA A 321 10.07 26.95 -5.25
C ALA A 321 11.34 26.08 -5.24
N ILE A 322 11.54 25.26 -4.19
CA ILE A 322 12.63 24.27 -4.14
C ILE A 322 12.45 23.23 -5.26
N VAL A 323 11.24 22.68 -5.42
CA VAL A 323 10.91 21.73 -6.49
C VAL A 323 11.21 22.34 -7.87
N ASP A 324 10.77 23.57 -8.12
CA ASP A 324 10.96 24.25 -9.40
C ASP A 324 12.43 24.48 -9.76
N SER A 325 13.28 24.67 -8.75
CA SER A 325 14.72 24.87 -8.98
C SER A 325 15.37 23.70 -9.72
N TYR A 326 14.83 22.47 -9.60
CA TYR A 326 15.34 21.29 -10.29
C TYR A 326 14.94 21.19 -11.76
N ARG A 327 13.94 21.96 -12.20
CA ARG A 327 13.55 22.03 -13.61
C ARG A 327 14.53 22.89 -14.40
N ASN A 328 14.98 23.98 -13.80
CA ASN A 328 15.81 25.00 -14.46
C ASN A 328 17.28 24.57 -14.61
N THR A 329 17.77 23.66 -13.75
CA THR A 329 19.15 23.16 -13.81
C THR A 329 19.47 22.41 -15.11
N THR A 330 18.46 21.82 -15.77
CA THR A 330 18.66 21.14 -17.07
C THR A 330 18.89 22.14 -18.20
N THR A 331 18.25 23.32 -18.14
CA THR A 331 18.41 24.37 -19.16
C THR A 331 19.81 24.99 -19.09
N ASP A 332 20.36 25.19 -17.88
CA ASP A 332 21.71 25.74 -17.70
C ASP A 332 22.81 24.79 -18.17
N LYS A 333 22.62 23.46 -18.09
CA LYS A 333 23.58 22.47 -18.64
C LYS A 333 23.61 22.49 -20.18
N ILE A 334 22.45 22.59 -20.83
CA ILE A 334 22.36 22.67 -22.30
C ILE A 334 22.93 24.00 -22.83
N VAL A 335 22.75 25.10 -22.10
CA VAL A 335 23.33 26.40 -22.47
C VAL A 335 24.84 26.43 -22.24
N THR A 336 25.35 25.81 -21.16
CA THR A 336 26.79 25.78 -20.87
C THR A 336 27.59 24.81 -21.75
N GLU A 337 27.00 23.72 -22.24
CA GLU A 337 27.62 22.85 -23.24
C GLU A 337 27.66 23.51 -24.64
N ASN A 338 26.61 24.24 -25.03
CA ASN A 338 26.57 24.94 -26.33
C ASN A 338 27.45 26.21 -26.42
N ILE A 339 28.05 26.66 -25.32
CA ILE A 339 28.96 27.82 -25.30
C ILE A 339 30.44 27.38 -25.37
N ARG A 340 30.74 26.08 -25.26
CA ARG A 340 32.13 25.61 -25.13
C ARG A 340 32.86 25.17 -26.38
N ASP A 341 32.23 25.10 -27.55
CA ASP A 341 32.96 24.98 -28.83
C ASP A 341 32.10 25.42 -30.02
N PRO A 342 32.46 26.50 -30.75
CA PRO A 342 31.95 26.69 -32.10
C PRO A 342 32.74 25.75 -33.04
N ASP A 343 32.08 24.69 -33.51
CA ASP A 343 32.60 23.82 -34.56
C ASP A 343 33.09 24.66 -35.77
N PRO A 344 34.31 24.46 -36.28
CA PRO A 344 34.78 25.18 -37.46
C PRO A 344 34.01 24.69 -38.70
N LEU A 345 33.40 25.64 -39.41
CA LEU A 345 32.67 25.42 -40.66
C LEU A 345 33.48 24.54 -41.65
N PRO A 346 32.84 23.55 -42.31
CA PRO A 346 33.51 22.69 -43.27
C PRO A 346 33.94 23.52 -44.50
N ARG A 347 35.26 23.53 -44.75
CA ARG A 347 35.82 24.03 -46.00
C ARG A 347 35.42 23.08 -47.13
N TYR A 348 34.47 23.51 -47.96
CA TYR A 348 34.31 22.94 -49.29
C TYR A 348 35.53 23.31 -50.13
N ALA A 349 36.31 22.30 -50.51
CA ALA A 349 37.36 22.43 -51.52
C ALA A 349 36.76 22.25 -52.92
N ILE A 350 37.11 23.20 -53.80
CA ILE A 350 37.03 23.11 -55.26
C ILE A 350 38.15 22.20 -55.75
#